data_AF-A0A1G7BNB7-F1
#
_entry.id   AF-A0A1G7BNB7-F1
#
_cell.length_a   1.000
_cell.length_b   1.000
_cell.length_c   1.000
_cell.angle_alpha   90.00
_cell.angle_beta   90.00
_cell.angle_gamma   90.00
#
_symmetry.space_group_name_H-M   'P 1'
#
loop_
_entity.id
_entity.type
_entity.pdbx_description
1 polymer ?
#
loop_
_entity_poly.entity_id
_entity_poly.type
_entity_poly.pdbx_seq_one_letter_code
_entity_poly.pdbx_strand_id
1 'polypeptide(L)'
;MNLANTFEYQYERLDNDKLIAIVNNSRNFQPLAVETAYLELQRRILSPDQLTLVNESFNLYLKRKVEQQNNELTNPQPKVVRKKPAKQNFLSAIRLINTVALTVLAVFLISLMQGDTVILHMIANPHSYRPSFIFIAVPYLMLPFGAIGFGLRRQLGWIMLAWAVMYNALQQGYFLKNDITIKLDRHLGDSISDDDIIKGAIVFAFYLTLTIVVCLPGIRAKMKAGMATMFITMITAVGFLVLQVMKVI
;
A
#
# COMPACT_ATOMS: atom_id res chain seq x y z
N MET A 1 -22.03 26.60 -7.27
CA MET A 1 -23.03 26.42 -8.34
C MET A 1 -23.94 25.25 -7.95
N ASN A 2 -25.21 25.56 -7.72
CA ASN A 2 -26.23 24.64 -7.19
C ASN A 2 -26.56 23.53 -8.20
N LEU A 3 -26.42 22.26 -7.79
CA LEU A 3 -26.87 21.08 -8.54
C LEU A 3 -28.40 20.84 -8.46
N ALA A 4 -29.16 21.82 -7.93
CA ALA A 4 -30.55 21.64 -7.54
C ALA A 4 -31.57 21.56 -8.71
N ASN A 5 -31.27 22.06 -9.91
CA ASN A 5 -32.33 22.32 -10.90
C ASN A 5 -32.23 21.54 -12.22
N THR A 6 -31.38 20.51 -12.34
CA THR A 6 -31.24 19.83 -13.64
C THR A 6 -32.46 18.98 -14.01
N PHE A 7 -33.17 18.42 -13.02
CA PHE A 7 -34.32 17.54 -13.26
C PHE A 7 -35.64 18.29 -13.38
N GLU A 8 -35.83 19.39 -12.65
CA GLU A 8 -37.10 20.14 -12.64
C GLU A 8 -37.46 20.65 -14.05
N TYR A 9 -36.52 21.31 -14.73
CA TYR A 9 -36.72 21.77 -16.12
C TYR A 9 -36.88 20.65 -17.15
N GLN A 10 -36.29 19.47 -16.89
CA GLN A 10 -36.40 18.34 -17.82
C GLN A 10 -37.75 17.63 -17.67
N TYR A 11 -38.30 17.58 -16.46
CA TYR A 11 -39.51 16.82 -16.15
C TYR A 11 -40.79 17.62 -16.36
N GLU A 12 -40.71 18.95 -16.34
CA GLU A 12 -41.79 19.84 -16.78
C GLU A 12 -42.21 19.57 -18.24
N ARG A 13 -41.28 19.15 -19.11
CA ARG A 13 -41.53 18.87 -20.53
C ARG A 13 -41.85 17.40 -20.84
N LEU A 14 -41.84 16.52 -19.85
CA LEU A 14 -42.14 15.09 -20.06
C LEU A 14 -43.64 14.83 -20.05
N ASP A 15 -44.06 13.81 -20.80
CA ASP A 15 -45.43 13.31 -20.78
C ASP A 15 -45.76 12.62 -19.45
N ASN A 16 -47.03 12.65 -19.05
CA ASN A 16 -47.51 12.04 -17.80
C ASN A 16 -47.13 10.56 -17.69
N ASP A 17 -47.24 9.79 -18.78
CA ASP A 17 -46.91 8.36 -18.79
C ASP A 17 -45.43 8.09 -18.48
N LYS A 18 -44.53 8.99 -18.93
CA LYS A 18 -43.09 8.87 -18.67
C LYS A 18 -42.77 9.21 -17.22
N LEU A 19 -43.42 10.23 -16.66
CA LEU A 19 -43.28 10.59 -15.25
C LEU A 19 -43.81 9.47 -14.34
N ILE A 20 -44.95 8.87 -14.69
CA ILE A 20 -45.54 7.73 -13.97
C ILE A 20 -44.59 6.52 -14.04
N ALA A 21 -43.98 6.26 -15.20
CA ALA A 21 -43.02 5.18 -15.35
C ALA A 21 -41.76 5.34 -14.46
N ILE A 22 -41.31 6.58 -14.23
CA ILE A 22 -40.19 6.89 -13.33
C ILE A 22 -40.55 6.58 -11.88
N VAL A 23 -41.75 6.97 -11.43
CA VAL A 23 -42.22 6.69 -10.06
C VAL A 23 -42.44 5.18 -9.84
N ASN A 24 -43.06 4.50 -10.81
CA ASN A 24 -43.30 3.05 -10.76
C ASN A 24 -41.99 2.25 -10.76
N ASN A 25 -40.98 2.67 -11.52
CA ASN A 25 -39.68 2.04 -11.58
C ASN A 25 -38.63 2.73 -10.69
N SER A 26 -39.03 3.22 -9.51
CA SER A 26 -38.18 3.93 -8.55
C SER A 26 -36.85 3.24 -8.19
N ARG A 27 -36.70 1.92 -8.43
CA ARG A 27 -35.44 1.16 -8.24
C ARG A 27 -34.36 1.49 -9.27
N ASN A 28 -34.75 1.89 -10.48
CA ASN A 28 -33.84 2.09 -11.60
C ASN A 28 -33.47 3.57 -11.79
N PHE A 29 -34.09 4.47 -11.03
CA PHE A 29 -33.90 5.91 -11.12
C PHE A 29 -33.26 6.47 -9.84
N GLN A 30 -32.60 7.62 -9.97
CA GLN A 30 -32.01 8.30 -8.82
C GLN A 30 -33.12 8.78 -7.87
N PRO A 31 -32.91 8.76 -6.54
CA PRO A 31 -33.90 9.21 -5.56
C PRO A 31 -34.47 10.60 -5.84
N LEU A 32 -33.59 11.54 -6.22
CA LEU A 32 -33.97 12.91 -6.56
C LEU A 32 -34.90 12.96 -7.79
N ALA A 33 -34.65 12.10 -8.79
CA ALA A 33 -35.47 12.03 -9.99
C ALA A 33 -36.89 11.49 -9.69
N VAL A 34 -37.00 10.51 -8.79
CA VAL A 34 -38.30 9.97 -8.36
C VAL A 34 -39.11 11.00 -7.59
N GLU A 35 -38.46 11.77 -6.70
CA GLU A 35 -39.10 12.83 -5.92
C GLU A 35 -39.54 14.00 -6.81
N THR A 36 -38.69 14.45 -7.75
CA THR A 36 -39.07 15.50 -8.71
C THR A 36 -40.19 15.05 -9.66
N ALA A 37 -40.18 13.80 -10.15
CA ALA A 37 -41.24 13.28 -11.00
C ALA A 37 -42.60 13.20 -10.27
N TYR A 38 -42.59 12.82 -8.99
CA TYR A 38 -43.80 12.81 -8.16
C TYR A 38 -44.34 14.23 -7.92
N LEU A 39 -43.48 15.20 -7.60
CA LEU A 39 -43.89 16.59 -7.43
C LEU A 39 -44.48 17.20 -8.71
N GLU A 40 -43.88 16.90 -9.86
CA GLU A 40 -44.43 17.33 -11.15
C GLU A 40 -45.76 16.65 -11.47
N LEU A 41 -45.95 15.38 -11.12
CA LEU A 41 -47.25 14.70 -11.26
C LEU A 41 -48.32 15.29 -10.33
N GLN A 42 -47.98 15.72 -9.11
CA GLN A 42 -48.92 16.39 -8.21
C GLN A 42 -49.37 17.76 -8.71
N ARG A 43 -48.53 18.45 -9.50
CA ARG A 43 -48.87 19.75 -10.12
C ARG A 43 -49.79 19.59 -11.33
N ARG A 44 -49.97 18.37 -11.84
CA ARG A 44 -50.75 18.07 -13.04
C ARG A 44 -52.12 17.48 -12.69
N ILE A 45 -53.08 17.69 -13.59
CA ILE A 45 -54.41 17.10 -13.48
C ILE A 45 -54.32 15.66 -14.00
N LEU A 46 -54.33 14.69 -13.07
CA LEU A 46 -54.35 13.25 -13.36
C LEU A 46 -55.75 12.67 -13.10
N SER A 47 -56.06 11.55 -13.74
CA SER A 47 -57.29 10.83 -13.41
C SER A 47 -57.21 10.22 -12.00
N PRO A 48 -58.34 10.00 -11.32
CA PRO A 48 -58.36 9.42 -9.97
C PRO A 48 -57.62 8.07 -9.89
N ASP A 49 -57.77 7.24 -10.93
CA ASP A 49 -57.12 5.92 -11.02
C ASP A 49 -55.60 6.01 -11.23
N GLN A 50 -55.13 7.04 -11.93
CA GLN A 50 -53.69 7.27 -12.08
C GLN A 50 -53.07 7.83 -10.80
N LEU A 51 -53.82 8.68 -10.08
CA LEU A 51 -53.37 9.27 -8.83
C LEU A 51 -53.18 8.22 -7.73
N THR A 52 -54.09 7.24 -7.64
CA THR A 52 -53.98 6.15 -6.66
C THR A 52 -52.76 5.27 -6.93
N LEU A 53 -52.50 4.90 -8.19
CA LEU A 53 -51.33 4.10 -8.59
C LEU A 53 -50.00 4.83 -8.32
N VAL A 54 -49.94 6.14 -8.61
CA VAL A 54 -48.75 6.96 -8.34
C VAL A 54 -48.50 7.11 -6.84
N ASN A 55 -49.55 7.30 -6.04
CA ASN A 55 -49.43 7.40 -4.58
C ASN A 55 -49.00 6.06 -3.96
N GLU A 56 -49.54 4.94 -4.41
CA GLU A 56 -49.17 3.62 -3.92
C GLU A 56 -47.69 3.29 -4.23
N SER A 57 -47.26 3.52 -5.46
CA SER A 57 -45.88 3.30 -5.89
C SER A 57 -44.88 4.21 -5.16
N PHE A 58 -45.25 5.48 -4.93
CA PHE A 58 -44.43 6.41 -4.15
C PHE A 58 -44.35 6.04 -2.66
N ASN A 59 -45.46 5.57 -2.07
CA ASN A 59 -45.47 5.08 -0.69
C ASN A 59 -44.59 3.83 -0.50
N LEU A 60 -44.56 2.93 -1.48
CA LEU A 60 -43.64 1.79 -1.49
C LEU A 60 -42.17 2.23 -1.59
N TYR A 61 -41.88 3.29 -2.34
CA TYR A 61 -40.54 3.90 -2.38
C TYR A 61 -40.15 4.48 -1.00
N LEU A 62 -41.04 5.23 -0.35
CA LEU A 62 -40.78 5.80 0.98
C LEU A 62 -40.51 4.74 2.04
N LYS A 63 -41.31 3.65 2.09
CA LYS A 63 -41.08 2.54 3.02
C LYS A 63 -39.69 1.93 2.86
N ARG A 64 -39.24 1.71 1.61
CA ARG A 64 -37.89 1.17 1.32
C ARG A 64 -36.78 2.14 1.71
N LYS A 65 -36.98 3.45 1.52
CA LYS A 65 -36.01 4.49 1.91
C LYS A 65 -35.81 4.50 3.43
N VAL A 66 -36.90 4.37 4.20
CA VAL A 66 -36.87 4.27 5.66
C VAL A 66 -36.21 2.96 6.12
N GLU A 67 -36.53 1.83 5.51
CA GLU A 67 -35.88 0.55 5.81
C GLU A 67 -34.37 0.57 5.51
N GLN A 68 -33.95 1.21 4.42
CA GLN A 68 -32.52 1.39 4.11
C GLN A 68 -31.82 2.28 5.13
N GLN A 69 -32.44 3.39 5.54
CA GLN A 69 -31.89 4.26 6.59
C GLN A 69 -31.80 3.55 7.94
N ASN A 70 -32.82 2.78 8.32
CA ASN A 70 -32.80 1.99 9.56
C ASN A 70 -31.72 0.90 9.51
N ASN A 71 -31.54 0.21 8.38
CA ASN A 71 -30.45 -0.76 8.21
C ASN A 71 -29.05 -0.11 8.26
N GLU A 72 -28.89 1.13 7.78
CA GLU A 72 -27.63 1.89 7.93
C GLU A 72 -27.36 2.33 9.39
N LEU A 73 -28.41 2.52 10.20
CA LEU A 73 -28.30 2.93 11.61
C LEU A 73 -28.06 1.74 12.57
N THR A 74 -28.68 0.58 12.31
CA THR A 74 -28.56 -0.61 13.17
C THR A 74 -27.28 -1.41 12.88
N ASN A 75 -26.64 -1.20 11.73
CA ASN A 75 -25.38 -1.84 11.37
C ASN A 75 -24.41 -0.79 10.80
N PRO A 76 -23.63 -0.09 11.65
CA PRO A 76 -22.63 0.86 11.19
C PRO A 76 -21.45 0.10 10.58
N GLN A 77 -21.63 -0.41 9.36
CA GLN A 77 -20.47 -0.72 8.54
C GLN A 77 -19.78 0.62 8.26
N PRO A 78 -18.47 0.75 8.54
CA PRO A 78 -17.77 1.99 8.31
C PRO A 78 -17.92 2.35 6.83
N LYS A 79 -18.58 3.48 6.54
CA LYS A 79 -18.56 4.15 5.25
C LYS A 79 -17.11 4.53 4.97
N VAL A 80 -16.32 3.57 4.49
CA VAL A 80 -15.12 3.83 3.73
C VAL A 80 -15.62 4.64 2.56
N VAL A 81 -15.43 5.96 2.64
CA VAL A 81 -15.55 6.87 1.52
C VAL A 81 -14.72 6.24 0.40
N ARG A 82 -15.39 5.55 -0.53
CA ARG A 82 -14.82 5.12 -1.79
C ARG A 82 -14.52 6.42 -2.56
N LYS A 83 -13.45 7.11 -2.17
CA LYS A 83 -12.61 7.78 -3.16
C LYS A 83 -12.37 6.68 -4.19
N LYS A 84 -12.96 6.83 -5.37
CA LYS A 84 -12.59 6.00 -6.53
C LYS A 84 -11.06 5.94 -6.47
N PRO A 85 -10.44 4.76 -6.29
CA PRO A 85 -8.99 4.73 -6.38
C PRO A 85 -8.73 5.31 -7.77
N ALA A 86 -8.03 6.44 -7.80
CA ALA A 86 -7.44 6.90 -9.04
C ALA A 86 -6.83 5.65 -9.64
N LYS A 87 -7.21 5.31 -10.87
CA LYS A 87 -6.53 4.26 -11.64
C LYS A 87 -5.11 4.77 -11.89
N GLN A 88 -4.30 4.86 -10.84
CA GLN A 88 -2.87 4.86 -10.91
C GLN A 88 -2.55 3.44 -11.36
N ASN A 89 -2.54 3.27 -12.68
CA ASN A 89 -1.86 2.18 -13.36
C ASN A 89 -0.34 2.27 -13.13
N PHE A 90 0.09 2.60 -11.93
CA PHE A 90 1.43 2.29 -11.46
C PHE A 90 1.40 0.78 -11.23
N LEU A 91 2.23 0.04 -11.98
CA LEU A 91 2.54 -1.38 -11.81
C LEU A 91 1.72 -2.05 -10.70
N SER A 92 0.70 -2.84 -11.06
CA SER A 92 -0.16 -3.57 -10.11
C SER A 92 0.69 -4.02 -8.92
N ALA A 93 0.33 -3.62 -7.70
CA ALA A 93 1.15 -3.85 -6.50
C ALA A 93 1.62 -5.32 -6.38
N ILE A 94 0.86 -6.25 -6.95
CA ILE A 94 1.20 -7.65 -7.13
C ILE A 94 2.47 -7.85 -7.97
N ARG A 95 2.54 -7.23 -9.15
CA ARG A 95 3.73 -7.27 -10.02
C ARG A 95 4.93 -6.67 -9.29
N LEU A 96 4.75 -5.51 -8.66
CA LEU A 96 5.83 -4.84 -7.92
C LEU A 96 6.37 -5.73 -6.77
N ILE A 97 5.49 -6.39 -6.02
CA ILE A 97 5.87 -7.34 -4.97
C ILE A 97 6.69 -8.49 -5.55
N ASN A 98 6.22 -9.10 -6.64
CA ASN A 98 6.91 -10.21 -7.28
C ASN A 98 8.27 -9.78 -7.86
N THR A 99 8.33 -8.60 -8.48
CA THR A 99 9.58 -8.05 -9.01
C THR A 99 10.58 -7.82 -7.90
N VAL A 100 10.19 -7.14 -6.81
CA VAL A 100 11.08 -6.91 -5.66
C VAL A 100 11.56 -8.22 -5.04
N ALA A 101 10.65 -9.20 -4.84
CA ALA A 101 11.03 -10.50 -4.30
C ALA A 101 12.06 -11.22 -5.20
N LEU A 102 11.85 -11.22 -6.51
CA LEU A 102 12.75 -11.83 -7.49
C LEU A 102 14.09 -11.09 -7.56
N THR A 103 14.08 -9.76 -7.61
CA THR A 103 15.31 -8.95 -7.65
C THR A 103 16.16 -9.20 -6.41
N VAL A 104 15.55 -9.19 -5.22
CA VAL A 104 16.28 -9.45 -3.96
C VAL A 104 16.84 -10.87 -3.93
N LEU A 105 16.06 -11.86 -4.35
CA LEU A 105 16.52 -13.25 -4.40
C LEU A 105 17.65 -13.44 -5.43
N ALA A 106 17.55 -12.79 -6.59
CA ALA A 106 18.58 -12.82 -7.62
C ALA A 106 19.89 -12.18 -7.13
N VAL A 107 19.81 -11.01 -6.48
CA VAL A 107 20.98 -10.35 -5.87
C VAL A 107 21.61 -11.25 -4.82
N PHE A 108 20.81 -11.84 -3.94
CA PHE A 108 21.30 -12.77 -2.93
C PHE A 108 22.02 -13.98 -3.55
N LEU A 109 21.46 -14.59 -4.59
CA LEU A 109 22.08 -15.73 -5.28
C LEU A 109 23.38 -15.32 -5.98
N ILE A 110 23.42 -14.15 -6.63
CA ILE A 110 24.63 -13.62 -7.27
C ILE A 110 25.73 -13.40 -6.21
N SER A 111 25.41 -12.79 -5.07
CA SER A 111 26.37 -12.61 -3.96
C SER A 111 26.91 -13.95 -3.45
N LEU A 112 26.04 -14.95 -3.35
CA LEU A 112 26.42 -16.31 -2.93
C LEU A 112 27.37 -16.97 -3.95
N MET A 113 27.12 -16.79 -5.25
CA MET A 113 28.00 -17.28 -6.33
C MET A 113 29.34 -16.54 -6.41
N GLN A 114 29.37 -15.25 -6.07
CA GLN A 114 30.58 -14.43 -6.07
C GLN A 114 31.52 -14.72 -4.89
N GLY A 115 31.18 -15.68 -4.04
CA GLY A 115 32.07 -16.13 -2.98
C GLY A 115 31.98 -15.28 -1.72
N ASP A 116 30.81 -14.72 -1.42
CA ASP A 116 30.52 -14.12 -0.11
C ASP A 116 30.37 -15.24 0.96
N THR A 117 31.38 -16.10 1.03
CA THR A 117 31.45 -17.35 1.77
C THR A 117 31.84 -17.13 3.22
N VAL A 118 32.03 -15.88 3.68
CA VAL A 118 32.41 -15.61 5.08
C VAL A 118 31.43 -16.28 6.03
N ILE A 119 30.14 -16.22 5.72
CA ILE A 119 29.07 -16.84 6.53
C ILE A 119 29.05 -18.36 6.35
N LEU A 120 29.18 -18.86 5.12
CA LEU A 120 29.26 -20.31 4.86
C LEU A 120 30.47 -20.95 5.54
N HIS A 121 31.60 -20.24 5.57
CA HIS A 121 32.84 -20.65 6.20
C HIS A 121 32.73 -20.61 7.74
N MET A 122 32.07 -19.60 8.29
CA MET A 122 31.77 -19.54 9.73
C MET A 122 30.76 -20.61 10.17
N ILE A 123 29.81 -20.99 9.31
CA ILE A 123 28.87 -22.09 9.58
C ILE A 123 29.59 -23.44 9.49
N ALA A 124 30.48 -23.62 8.51
CA ALA A 124 31.24 -24.85 8.33
C ALA A 124 32.29 -25.08 9.44
N ASN A 125 32.76 -24.01 10.10
CA ASN A 125 33.75 -24.05 11.19
C ASN A 125 33.15 -23.56 12.52
N PRO A 126 32.32 -24.37 13.21
CA PRO A 126 31.60 -23.96 14.42
C PRO A 126 32.49 -23.68 15.64
N HIS A 127 33.75 -24.13 15.64
CA HIS A 127 34.69 -23.94 16.75
C HIS A 127 35.11 -22.47 16.98
N SER A 128 34.83 -21.56 16.04
CA SER A 128 35.07 -20.12 16.17
C SER A 128 33.84 -19.31 16.57
N TYR A 129 32.82 -19.94 17.20
CA TYR A 129 31.58 -19.27 17.57
C TYR A 129 31.83 -18.08 18.51
N ARG A 130 31.80 -16.87 17.93
CA ARG A 130 31.78 -15.60 18.67
C ARG A 130 30.35 -15.06 18.64
N PRO A 131 29.87 -14.41 19.72
CA PRO A 131 28.56 -13.75 19.73
C PRO A 131 28.34 -12.75 18.57
N SER A 132 29.44 -12.27 17.95
CA SER A 132 29.43 -11.46 16.73
C SER A 132 28.83 -12.17 15.51
N PHE A 133 28.84 -13.51 15.46
CA PHE A 133 28.28 -14.30 14.36
C PHE A 133 26.79 -14.02 14.13
N ILE A 134 26.01 -13.85 15.21
CA ILE A 134 24.58 -13.56 15.13
C ILE A 134 24.32 -12.24 14.37
N PHE A 135 25.19 -11.24 14.56
CA PHE A 135 25.06 -9.94 13.90
C PHE A 135 25.31 -10.00 12.40
N ILE A 136 25.97 -11.05 11.90
CA ILE A 136 26.24 -11.26 10.49
C ILE A 136 25.22 -12.23 9.89
N ALA A 137 24.93 -13.34 10.57
CA ALA A 137 24.06 -14.39 10.06
C ALA A 137 22.58 -13.98 10.00
N VAL A 138 22.09 -13.21 10.98
CA VAL A 138 20.67 -12.81 11.03
C VAL A 138 20.28 -11.93 9.83
N PRO A 139 20.97 -10.82 9.53
CA PRO A 139 20.66 -10.02 8.33
C PRO A 139 20.79 -10.80 7.03
N TYR A 140 21.81 -11.65 6.92
CA TYR A 140 22.06 -12.45 5.73
C TYR A 140 20.93 -13.45 5.45
N LEU A 141 20.41 -14.13 6.47
CA LEU A 141 19.30 -15.07 6.32
C LEU A 141 17.94 -14.35 6.19
N MET A 142 17.77 -13.19 6.81
CA MET A 142 16.52 -12.43 6.72
C MET A 142 16.24 -11.92 5.31
N LEU A 143 17.26 -11.68 4.48
CA LEU A 143 17.11 -11.30 3.07
C LEU A 143 16.34 -12.34 2.23
N PRO A 144 16.81 -13.60 2.08
CA PRO A 144 16.13 -14.61 1.26
C PRO A 144 14.80 -15.06 1.88
N PHE A 145 14.74 -15.28 3.20
CA PHE A 145 13.47 -15.67 3.85
C PHE A 145 12.44 -14.54 3.81
N GLY A 146 12.90 -13.30 3.98
CA GLY A 146 12.09 -12.11 3.81
C GLY A 146 11.57 -11.99 2.38
N ALA A 147 12.41 -12.16 1.37
CA ALA A 147 12.01 -12.10 -0.04
C ALA A 147 10.96 -13.16 -0.40
N ILE A 148 11.15 -14.41 0.03
CA ILE A 148 10.20 -15.50 -0.18
C ILE A 148 8.87 -15.19 0.53
N GLY A 149 8.91 -14.84 1.81
CA GLY A 149 7.71 -14.50 2.57
C GLY A 149 6.99 -13.26 2.02
N PHE A 150 7.76 -12.30 1.50
CA PHE A 150 7.25 -11.10 0.85
C PHE A 150 6.54 -11.45 -0.48
N GLY A 151 7.11 -12.31 -1.30
CA GLY A 151 6.47 -12.86 -2.51
C GLY A 151 5.16 -13.62 -2.19
N LEU A 152 5.15 -14.36 -1.07
CA LEU A 152 3.96 -15.05 -0.55
C LEU A 152 2.95 -14.13 0.14
N ARG A 153 3.21 -12.81 0.15
CA ARG A 153 2.35 -11.77 0.73
C ARG A 153 2.08 -11.94 2.23
N ARG A 154 3.05 -12.51 2.95
CA ARG A 154 2.97 -12.68 4.41
C ARG A 154 3.51 -11.44 5.11
N GLN A 155 2.81 -11.00 6.15
CA GLN A 155 3.24 -9.87 6.99
C GLN A 155 4.63 -10.09 7.58
N LEU A 156 4.93 -11.31 8.03
CA LEU A 156 6.23 -11.65 8.62
C LEU A 156 7.36 -11.56 7.57
N GLY A 157 7.10 -11.97 6.33
CA GLY A 157 8.04 -11.80 5.22
C GLY A 157 8.30 -10.33 4.88
N TRP A 158 7.27 -9.49 4.96
CA TRP A 158 7.43 -8.03 4.85
C TRP A 158 8.32 -7.47 5.95
N ILE A 159 8.11 -7.86 7.20
CA ILE A 159 8.91 -7.40 8.34
C ILE A 159 10.38 -7.80 8.13
N MET A 160 10.63 -9.07 7.81
CA MET A 160 11.99 -9.57 7.59
C MET A 160 12.68 -8.86 6.43
N LEU A 161 11.98 -8.69 5.30
CA LEU A 161 12.54 -8.00 4.14
C LEU A 161 12.80 -6.52 4.42
N ALA A 162 11.82 -5.81 4.97
CA ALA A 162 11.96 -4.38 5.27
C ALA A 162 13.09 -4.13 6.27
N TRP A 163 13.19 -4.98 7.29
CA TRP A 163 14.27 -4.92 8.26
C TRP A 163 15.63 -5.16 7.61
N ALA A 164 15.77 -6.24 6.83
CA ALA A 164 17.05 -6.60 6.22
C ALA A 164 17.50 -5.58 5.18
N VAL A 165 16.60 -5.09 4.33
CA VAL A 165 16.91 -4.07 3.31
C VAL A 165 17.29 -2.74 3.98
N MET A 166 16.59 -2.32 5.03
CA MET A 166 16.92 -1.11 5.80
C MET A 166 18.28 -1.25 6.49
N TYR A 167 18.53 -2.39 7.13
CA TYR A 167 19.82 -2.68 7.75
C TYR A 167 20.97 -2.62 6.73
N ASN A 168 20.80 -3.23 5.56
CA ASN A 168 21.81 -3.17 4.50
C ASN A 168 22.01 -1.75 3.97
N ALA A 169 20.95 -0.95 3.82
CA ALA A 169 21.07 0.46 3.44
C ALA A 169 21.90 1.24 4.48
N LEU A 170 21.61 1.06 5.77
CA LEU A 170 22.35 1.72 6.85
C LEU A 170 23.82 1.29 6.90
N GLN A 171 24.09 -0.01 6.76
CA GLN A 171 25.44 -0.56 6.75
C GLN A 171 26.27 -0.01 5.58
N GLN A 172 25.70 0.02 4.37
CA GLN A 172 26.36 0.59 3.20
C GLN A 172 26.57 2.09 3.32
N GLY A 173 25.60 2.82 3.89
CA GLY A 173 25.75 4.24 4.19
C GLY A 173 26.86 4.53 5.21
N TYR A 174 27.03 3.66 6.21
CA TYR A 174 28.11 3.76 7.19
C TYR A 174 29.49 3.54 6.54
N PHE A 175 29.65 2.50 5.72
CA PHE A 175 30.91 2.26 5.01
C PHE A 175 31.23 3.38 4.02
N LEU A 176 30.27 3.81 3.21
CA LEU A 176 30.45 4.91 2.27
C LEU A 176 30.89 6.20 2.97
N LYS A 177 30.30 6.52 4.13
CA LYS A 177 30.73 7.66 4.94
C LYS A 177 32.19 7.53 5.36
N ASN A 178 32.59 6.35 5.84
CA ASN A 178 33.96 6.11 6.28
C ASN A 178 34.95 6.23 5.13
N ASP A 179 34.64 5.66 3.96
CA ASP A 179 35.50 5.73 2.78
C ASP A 179 35.70 7.17 2.29
N ILE A 180 34.61 7.95 2.24
CA ILE A 180 34.67 9.38 1.91
C ILE A 180 35.51 10.15 2.93
N THR A 181 35.32 9.88 4.22
CA THR A 181 36.05 10.56 5.30
C THR A 181 37.55 10.26 5.19
N ILE A 182 37.92 8.99 4.99
CA ILE A 182 39.33 8.58 4.82
C ILE A 182 39.98 9.27 3.61
N LYS A 183 39.25 9.34 2.49
CA LYS A 183 39.75 9.99 1.26
C LYS A 183 39.90 11.50 1.41
N LEU A 184 39.03 12.14 2.20
CA LEU A 184 39.06 13.59 2.41
C LEU A 184 40.11 14.02 3.44
N ASP A 185 40.33 13.19 4.48
CA ASP A 185 41.20 13.52 5.62
C ASP A 185 42.68 13.17 5.38
N ARG A 186 42.98 12.28 4.41
CA ARG A 186 44.36 11.95 4.01
C ARG A 186 44.63 12.39 2.57
N HIS A 187 45.56 13.32 2.37
CA HIS A 187 46.25 13.58 1.09
C HIS A 187 47.05 12.37 0.53
N LEU A 188 46.80 11.15 1.04
CA LEU A 188 47.36 9.86 0.61
C LEU A 188 46.29 8.97 -0.05
N GLY A 189 45.23 9.58 -0.61
CA GLY A 189 44.04 8.95 -1.17
C GLY A 189 44.24 8.07 -2.42
N ASP A 190 45.42 7.48 -2.62
CA ASP A 190 45.68 6.50 -3.68
C ASP A 190 45.22 5.08 -3.30
N SER A 191 44.88 4.82 -2.04
CA SER A 191 44.47 3.47 -1.61
C SER A 191 42.98 3.15 -1.84
N ILE A 192 42.13 4.15 -2.07
CA ILE A 192 40.69 3.97 -2.33
C ILE A 192 40.38 4.55 -3.70
N SER A 193 40.16 3.67 -4.68
CA SER A 193 39.77 4.07 -6.04
C SER A 193 38.43 4.81 -6.02
N ASP A 194 38.28 5.83 -6.85
CA ASP A 194 36.97 6.46 -7.10
C ASP A 194 35.91 5.44 -7.50
N ASP A 195 36.31 4.38 -8.19
CA ASP A 195 35.43 3.29 -8.59
C ASP A 195 34.77 2.58 -7.41
N ASP A 196 35.46 2.44 -6.27
CA ASP A 196 34.92 1.72 -5.11
C ASP A 196 33.92 2.59 -4.34
N ILE A 197 34.14 3.91 -4.30
CA ILE A 197 33.17 4.88 -3.76
C ILE A 197 31.91 4.91 -4.63
N ILE A 198 32.08 4.92 -5.96
CA ILE A 198 30.94 4.90 -6.90
C ILE A 198 30.14 3.60 -6.75
N LYS A 199 30.80 2.44 -6.68
CA LYS A 199 30.12 1.15 -6.41
C LYS A 199 29.37 1.19 -5.08
N GLY A 200 30.00 1.67 -4.01
CA GLY A 200 29.37 1.81 -2.70
C GLY A 200 28.12 2.71 -2.74
N ALA A 201 28.19 3.84 -3.45
CA ALA A 201 27.06 4.74 -3.64
C ALA A 201 25.91 4.09 -4.41
N ILE A 202 26.20 3.33 -5.47
CA ILE A 202 25.19 2.59 -6.25
C ILE A 202 24.49 1.54 -5.37
N VAL A 203 25.25 0.76 -4.61
CA VAL A 203 24.70 -0.28 -3.72
C VAL A 203 23.87 0.35 -2.61
N PHE A 204 24.33 1.45 -2.02
CA PHE A 204 23.56 2.22 -1.04
C PHE A 204 22.22 2.71 -1.62
N ALA A 205 22.26 3.33 -2.80
CA ALA A 205 21.07 3.84 -3.48
C ALA A 205 20.08 2.71 -3.82
N PHE A 206 20.57 1.53 -4.19
CA PHE A 206 19.75 0.35 -4.45
C PHE A 206 18.96 -0.09 -3.21
N TYR A 207 19.64 -0.30 -2.07
CA TYR A 207 18.96 -0.70 -0.83
C TYR A 207 18.05 0.39 -0.25
N LEU A 208 18.42 1.67 -0.39
CA LEU A 208 17.57 2.79 -0.01
C LEU A 208 16.28 2.81 -0.85
N THR A 209 16.40 2.61 -2.16
CA THR A 209 15.25 2.57 -3.07
C THR A 209 14.33 1.40 -2.72
N LEU A 210 14.89 0.20 -2.49
CA LEU A 210 14.12 -0.96 -2.06
C LEU A 210 13.38 -0.71 -0.73
N THR A 211 14.03 -0.05 0.23
CA THR A 211 13.40 0.31 1.52
C THR A 211 12.17 1.17 1.29
N ILE A 212 12.30 2.23 0.47
CA ILE A 212 11.19 3.13 0.13
C ILE A 212 10.07 2.35 -0.56
N VAL A 213 10.40 1.51 -1.54
CA VAL A 213 9.44 0.71 -2.30
C VAL A 213 8.66 -0.22 -1.37
N VAL A 214 9.33 -1.00 -0.52
CA VAL A 214 8.70 -1.95 0.41
C VAL A 214 7.79 -1.25 1.41
N CYS A 215 8.08 0.01 1.76
CA CYS A 215 7.26 0.83 2.66
C CYS A 215 6.09 1.55 1.99
N LEU A 216 5.92 1.45 0.66
CA LEU A 216 4.82 2.11 -0.04
C LEU A 216 3.45 1.67 0.52
N PRO A 217 2.48 2.59 0.71
CA PRO A 217 1.17 2.28 1.28
C PRO A 217 0.43 1.15 0.53
N GLY A 218 0.57 1.08 -0.79
CA GLY A 218 -0.05 0.05 -1.62
C GLY A 218 0.52 -1.36 -1.38
N ILE A 219 1.82 -1.47 -1.13
CA ILE A 219 2.46 -2.75 -0.76
C ILE A 219 2.08 -3.11 0.67
N ARG A 220 2.25 -2.16 1.60
CA ARG A 220 1.95 -2.34 3.02
C ARG A 220 0.50 -2.80 3.27
N ALA A 221 -0.46 -2.23 2.56
CA ALA A 221 -1.87 -2.65 2.62
C ALA A 221 -2.08 -4.11 2.17
N LYS A 222 -1.34 -4.57 1.16
CA LYS A 222 -1.40 -5.98 0.69
C LYS A 222 -0.76 -6.95 1.68
N MET A 223 0.20 -6.48 2.47
CA MET A 223 0.90 -7.26 3.50
C MET A 223 0.21 -7.24 4.87
N LYS A 224 -0.91 -6.50 5.02
CA LYS A 224 -1.60 -6.26 6.30
C LYS A 224 -0.71 -5.63 7.38
N ALA A 225 0.34 -4.91 6.98
CA ALA A 225 1.24 -4.24 7.92
C ALA A 225 0.70 -2.84 8.30
N GLY A 226 0.62 -2.55 9.60
CA GLY A 226 0.24 -1.24 10.12
C GLY A 226 1.36 -0.20 10.00
N MET A 227 1.09 1.06 10.34
CA MET A 227 2.15 2.08 10.45
C MET A 227 3.02 1.81 11.68
N ALA A 228 2.42 1.40 12.80
CA ALA A 228 3.15 1.03 14.00
C ALA A 228 4.18 -0.09 13.72
N THR A 229 3.78 -1.14 13.01
CA THR A 229 4.70 -2.23 12.64
C THR A 229 5.85 -1.74 11.75
N MET A 230 5.61 -0.76 10.89
CA MET A 230 6.67 -0.17 10.06
C MET A 230 7.68 0.60 10.89
N PHE A 231 7.23 1.50 11.76
CA PHE A 231 8.10 2.27 12.63
C PHE A 231 8.91 1.37 13.55
N ILE A 232 8.27 0.36 14.17
CA ILE A 232 8.96 -0.62 15.01
C ILE A 232 10.04 -1.35 14.20
N THR A 233 9.71 -1.83 13.00
CA THR A 233 10.66 -2.56 12.14
C THR A 233 11.87 -1.68 11.75
N MET A 234 11.65 -0.40 11.46
CA MET A 234 12.74 0.53 11.12
C MET A 234 13.60 0.86 12.34
N ILE A 235 12.98 1.13 13.49
CA ILE A 235 13.69 1.41 14.75
C ILE A 235 14.54 0.20 15.16
N THR A 236 14.00 -1.02 15.05
CA THR A 236 14.76 -2.23 15.38
C THR A 236 15.92 -2.47 14.42
N ALA A 237 15.79 -2.14 13.13
CA ALA A 237 16.90 -2.23 12.17
C ALA A 237 18.03 -1.25 12.52
N VAL A 238 17.69 0.00 12.83
CA VAL A 238 18.65 1.02 13.27
C VAL A 238 19.32 0.61 14.59
N GLY A 239 18.53 0.19 15.58
CA GLY A 239 19.04 -0.23 16.89
C GLY A 239 19.99 -1.43 16.79
N PHE A 240 19.71 -2.38 15.90
CA PHE A 240 20.58 -3.52 15.66
C PHE A 240 21.93 -3.12 15.07
N LEU A 241 21.94 -2.19 14.10
CA LEU A 241 23.17 -1.66 13.53
C LEU A 241 24.00 -0.91 14.58
N VAL A 242 23.36 -0.07 15.40
CA VAL A 242 24.05 0.64 16.49
C VAL A 242 24.71 -0.35 17.46
N LEU A 243 23.98 -1.39 17.87
CA LEU A 243 24.52 -2.44 18.75
C LEU A 243 25.71 -3.18 18.12
N GLN A 244 25.66 -3.42 16.81
CA GLN A 244 26.77 -4.05 16.10
C GLN A 244 28.00 -3.14 16.05
N VAL A 245 27.83 -1.87 15.68
CA VAL A 245 28.94 -0.90 15.63
C VAL A 245 29.58 -0.75 17.02
N MET A 246 28.78 -0.68 18.08
CA MET A 246 29.27 -0.58 19.46
C MET A 246 30.01 -1.82 19.97
N LYS A 247 29.75 -3.01 19.41
CA LYS A 247 30.42 -4.27 19.81
C LYS A 247 31.61 -4.65 18.94
N VAL A 248 31.81 -3.97 17.82
CA VAL A 248 32.92 -4.18 16.89
C VAL A 248 34.10 -3.24 17.21
N ILE A 249 33.89 -2.24 18.08
CA ILE A 249 34.93 -1.47 18.80
C ILE A 249 35.22 -2.18 20.14
#